data_AF-A0A2V7PPN0-F1
#
_entry.id   AF-A0A2V7PPN0-F1
#
_cell.length_a   1.000
_cell.length_b   1.000
_cell.length_c   1.000
_cell.angle_alpha   90.00
_cell.angle_beta   90.00
_cell.angle_gamma   90.00
#
_symmetry.space_group_name_H-M   'P 1'
#
loop_
_entity.id
_entity.type
_entity.pdbx_description
1 polymer ?
#
loop_
_entity_poly.entity_id
_entity_poly.type
_entity_poly.pdbx_seq_one_letter_code
_entity_poly.pdbx_strand_id
1 'polypeptide(L)'
;MMVEAGCWNGGSSAKFSLMCRLLGYRLRIYDSFQGVEPRDAAVASEEYEYDFSGEYAASDATLRRNLERFGAAEVCSIHPGWFETTLARAPVPDVVRAVFIDCDGAKGTREVLLGVIPSLARDGVIFSQDFHIPSVRELLQDARTWERFGRGVPRIERLGRHLAAVRLWEYAEHRVLRDRRRVRERRMGERRGADRRVAARRA
;
A
#
# COMPACT_ATOMS: atom_id res chain seq x y z
N MET A 1 2.63 1.34 11.47
CA MET A 1 3.87 1.59 10.70
C MET A 1 3.62 1.50 9.20
N MET A 2 4.62 1.85 8.40
CA MET A 2 4.63 1.66 6.94
C MET A 2 5.65 0.58 6.55
N VAL A 3 5.30 -0.22 5.53
CA VAL A 3 6.18 -1.20 4.88
C VAL A 3 6.42 -0.78 3.44
N GLU A 4 7.66 -0.87 2.99
CA GLU A 4 8.06 -0.78 1.58
C GLU A 4 8.73 -2.11 1.20
N ALA A 5 8.32 -2.68 0.08
CA ALA A 5 8.86 -3.92 -0.46
C ALA A 5 9.35 -3.67 -1.89
N GLY A 6 10.66 -3.68 -2.06
CA GLY A 6 11.38 -3.19 -3.23
C GLY A 6 11.62 -1.69 -3.14
N CYS A 7 12.89 -1.31 -3.12
CA CYS A 7 13.32 0.07 -2.89
C CYS A 7 14.39 0.56 -3.87
N TRP A 8 15.09 -0.34 -4.57
CA TRP A 8 16.17 0.01 -5.50
C TRP A 8 17.18 0.98 -4.85
N ASN A 9 17.36 2.17 -5.42
CA ASN A 9 18.24 3.22 -4.89
C ASN A 9 17.62 4.02 -3.72
N GLY A 10 16.39 3.74 -3.30
CA GLY A 10 15.76 4.35 -2.13
C GLY A 10 15.07 5.69 -2.37
N GLY A 11 14.74 6.04 -3.61
CA GLY A 11 14.09 7.31 -3.93
C GLY A 11 12.69 7.46 -3.32
N SER A 12 11.91 6.38 -3.32
CA SER A 12 10.63 6.26 -2.61
C SER A 12 10.86 6.17 -1.10
N SER A 13 11.82 5.35 -0.65
CA SER A 13 12.20 5.20 0.75
C SER A 13 12.50 6.53 1.44
N ALA A 14 13.26 7.41 0.78
CA ALA A 14 13.55 8.75 1.29
C ALA A 14 12.26 9.55 1.53
N LYS A 15 11.34 9.58 0.55
CA LYS A 15 10.04 10.28 0.68
C LYS A 15 9.18 9.68 1.78
N PHE A 16 9.07 8.36 1.83
CA PHE A 16 8.27 7.65 2.82
C PHE A 16 8.84 7.79 4.22
N SER A 17 10.16 7.84 4.38
CA SER A 17 10.80 8.07 5.68
C SER A 17 10.47 9.45 6.24
N LEU A 18 10.48 10.49 5.40
CA LEU A 18 10.06 11.85 5.80
C LEU A 18 8.60 11.88 6.22
N MET A 19 7.71 11.25 5.44
CA MET A 19 6.29 11.12 5.77
C MET A 19 6.09 10.37 7.10
N CYS A 20 6.81 9.27 7.31
CA CYS A 20 6.75 8.49 8.54
C CYS A 20 7.18 9.32 9.74
N ARG A 21 8.29 10.06 9.63
CA ARG A 21 8.76 10.97 10.68
C ARG A 21 7.73 12.04 11.02
N LEU A 22 7.12 12.67 10.02
CA LEU A 22 6.09 13.70 10.21
C LEU A 22 4.83 13.15 10.91
N LEU A 23 4.49 11.89 10.67
CA LEU A 23 3.29 11.24 11.21
C LEU A 23 3.54 10.40 12.47
N GLY A 24 4.79 10.35 12.96
CA GLY A 24 5.17 9.50 14.10
C GLY A 24 5.15 8.00 13.80
N TYR A 25 5.27 7.61 12.53
CA TYR A 25 5.41 6.22 12.11
C TYR A 25 6.89 5.82 11.95
N ARG A 26 7.14 4.52 11.94
CA ARG A 26 8.39 3.90 11.46
C ARG A 26 8.19 3.33 10.05
N LEU A 27 9.29 3.24 9.30
CA LEU A 27 9.36 2.62 7.99
C LEU A 27 10.18 1.32 8.05
N ARG A 28 9.62 0.22 7.55
CA ARG A 28 10.35 -1.03 7.30
C ARG A 28 10.56 -1.18 5.79
N ILE A 29 11.81 -1.31 5.38
CA ILE A 29 12.21 -1.43 3.98
C ILE A 29 12.74 -2.85 3.77
N TYR A 30 12.12 -3.59 2.86
CA TYR A 30 12.52 -4.94 2.47
C TYR A 30 13.02 -4.91 1.03
N ASP A 31 14.21 -5.44 0.78
CA ASP A 31 14.82 -5.52 -0.54
C ASP A 31 15.87 -6.63 -0.58
N SER A 32 16.07 -7.26 -1.74
CA SER A 32 17.13 -8.25 -1.92
C SER A 32 18.52 -7.62 -1.98
N PHE A 33 18.59 -6.35 -2.40
CA PHE A 33 19.78 -5.62 -2.84
C PHE A 33 20.53 -6.33 -3.98
N GLN A 34 19.85 -7.21 -4.70
CA GLN A 34 20.37 -8.07 -5.75
C GLN A 34 19.56 -7.97 -7.05
N GLY A 35 18.60 -7.04 -7.11
CA GLY A 35 17.68 -6.86 -8.23
C GLY A 35 16.47 -7.77 -8.13
N VAL A 36 15.67 -7.80 -9.21
CA VAL A 36 14.48 -8.64 -9.30
C VAL A 36 14.88 -10.11 -9.38
N GLU A 37 14.17 -10.95 -8.63
CA GLU A 37 14.44 -12.39 -8.59
C GLU A 37 14.21 -13.02 -9.98
N PRO A 38 15.05 -14.01 -10.38
CA PRO A 38 14.84 -14.74 -11.61
C PRO A 38 13.43 -15.31 -11.71
N ARG A 39 12.82 -15.20 -12.89
CA ARG A 39 11.54 -15.86 -13.16
C ARG A 39 11.66 -17.38 -13.08
N ASP A 40 10.61 -18.01 -12.56
CA ASP A 40 10.50 -19.46 -12.63
C ASP A 40 10.36 -19.89 -14.09
N ALA A 41 11.26 -20.77 -14.55
CA ALA A 41 11.26 -21.32 -15.89
C ALA A 41 9.94 -22.04 -16.23
N ALA A 42 9.20 -22.54 -15.24
CA ALA A 42 7.89 -23.16 -15.43
C ALA A 42 6.76 -22.16 -15.74
N VAL A 43 6.95 -20.88 -15.39
CA VAL A 43 5.98 -19.78 -15.62
C VAL A 43 6.39 -18.90 -16.81
N ALA A 44 7.64 -19.04 -17.27
CA ALA A 44 8.22 -18.30 -18.39
C ALA A 44 7.53 -18.50 -19.77
N SER A 45 6.48 -19.33 -19.84
CA SER A 45 5.66 -19.51 -21.06
C SER A 45 4.76 -18.32 -21.40
N GLU A 46 4.62 -17.33 -20.53
CA GLU A 46 3.91 -16.09 -20.84
C GLU A 46 4.80 -15.16 -21.69
N GLU A 47 4.85 -15.44 -23.00
CA GLU A 47 5.66 -14.77 -24.03
C GLU A 47 5.48 -13.22 -24.10
N TYR A 48 4.51 -12.67 -23.37
CA TYR A 48 4.07 -11.28 -23.47
C TYR A 48 4.52 -10.36 -22.32
N GLU A 49 5.20 -10.88 -21.29
CA GLU A 49 5.64 -10.07 -20.15
C GLU A 49 7.16 -9.87 -20.15
N TYR A 50 7.62 -8.62 -19.99
CA TYR A 50 9.04 -8.28 -19.93
C TYR A 50 9.73 -8.95 -18.73
N ASP A 51 10.88 -9.59 -18.95
CA ASP A 51 11.65 -10.22 -17.89
C ASP A 51 12.58 -9.21 -17.18
N PHE A 52 12.26 -8.87 -15.94
CA PHE A 52 13.06 -7.94 -15.12
C PHE A 52 14.21 -8.62 -14.36
N SER A 53 14.44 -9.92 -14.54
CA SER A 53 15.44 -10.70 -13.78
C SER A 53 16.80 -10.00 -13.69
N GLY A 54 17.26 -9.73 -12.46
CA GLY A 54 18.54 -9.05 -12.18
C GLY A 54 18.55 -7.54 -12.41
N GLU A 55 17.49 -6.96 -12.98
CA GLU A 55 17.36 -5.50 -13.07
C GLU A 55 17.16 -4.88 -11.68
N TYR A 56 17.43 -3.57 -11.59
CA TYR A 56 17.31 -2.78 -10.37
C TYR A 56 18.16 -3.29 -9.19
N ALA A 57 19.28 -3.97 -9.47
CA ALA A 57 20.28 -4.26 -8.46
C ALA A 57 20.89 -2.95 -7.91
N ALA A 58 20.81 -2.76 -6.60
CA ALA A 58 21.41 -1.64 -5.88
C ALA A 58 21.87 -2.10 -4.50
N SER A 59 22.96 -1.52 -3.98
CA SER A 59 23.49 -1.92 -2.68
C SER A 59 22.75 -1.26 -1.51
N ASP A 60 22.65 -1.97 -0.38
CA ASP A 60 22.17 -1.42 0.90
C ASP A 60 22.94 -0.15 1.30
N ALA A 61 24.25 -0.08 1.03
CA ALA A 61 25.05 1.12 1.26
C ALA A 61 24.55 2.34 0.46
N THR A 62 24.04 2.14 -0.75
CA THR A 62 23.44 3.23 -1.55
C THR A 62 22.12 3.69 -0.96
N LEU A 63 21.25 2.76 -0.55
CA LEU A 63 20.02 3.09 0.17
C LEU A 63 20.32 3.92 1.42
N ARG A 64 21.25 3.47 2.29
CA ARG A 64 21.62 4.17 3.53
C ARG A 64 22.09 5.60 3.27
N ARG A 65 23.02 5.79 2.34
CA ARG A 65 23.51 7.11 1.95
C ARG A 65 22.38 8.02 1.45
N ASN A 66 21.44 7.47 0.68
CA ASN A 66 20.31 8.24 0.17
C ASN A 66 19.30 8.59 1.27
N LEU A 67 19.05 7.71 2.24
CA LEU A 67 18.23 7.99 3.42
C LEU A 67 18.87 9.08 4.30
N GLU A 68 20.18 9.04 4.51
CA GLU A 68 20.90 10.07 5.28
C GLU A 68 20.85 11.43 4.58
N ARG A 69 21.01 11.45 3.26
CA ARG A 69 21.09 12.70 2.49
C ARG A 69 19.73 13.32 2.19
N PHE A 70 18.71 12.51 1.94
CA PHE A 70 17.42 12.98 1.41
C PHE A 70 16.20 12.54 2.23
N GLY A 71 16.39 11.70 3.25
CA GLY A 71 15.32 11.09 4.02
C GLY A 71 15.42 11.36 5.52
N ALA A 72 14.92 10.40 6.29
CA ALA A 72 14.96 10.34 7.74
C ALA A 72 15.39 8.93 8.16
N ALA A 73 16.70 8.66 8.09
CA ALA A 73 17.26 7.33 8.34
C ALA A 73 16.90 6.77 9.73
N GLU A 74 16.73 7.63 10.73
CA GLU A 74 16.44 7.31 12.13
C GLU A 74 15.07 6.65 12.36
N VAL A 75 14.13 6.79 11.43
CA VAL A 75 12.82 6.11 11.51
C VAL A 75 12.76 4.83 10.67
N CYS A 76 13.83 4.50 9.95
CA CYS A 76 13.91 3.37 9.04
C CYS A 76 14.53 2.14 9.71
N SER A 77 14.07 0.96 9.31
CA SER A 77 14.80 -0.29 9.49
C SER A 77 14.85 -1.04 8.17
N ILE A 78 16.03 -1.54 7.83
CA ILE A 78 16.33 -2.16 6.54
C ILE A 78 16.46 -3.67 6.76
N HIS A 79 15.75 -4.44 5.93
CA HIS A 79 15.63 -5.89 6.02
C HIS A 79 16.12 -6.51 4.71
N PRO A 80 17.42 -6.78 4.58
CA PRO A 80 17.99 -7.37 3.37
C PRO A 80 17.56 -8.83 3.22
N GLY A 81 17.22 -9.23 1.99
CA GLY A 81 16.92 -10.60 1.61
C GLY A 81 15.70 -10.72 0.69
N TRP A 82 15.60 -11.86 0.02
CA TRP A 82 14.45 -12.19 -0.82
C TRP A 82 13.17 -12.27 0.01
N PHE A 83 12.02 -11.90 -0.57
CA PHE A 83 10.76 -11.92 0.17
C PHE A 83 10.39 -13.31 0.69
N GLU A 84 10.74 -14.38 -0.04
CA GLU A 84 10.62 -15.77 0.43
C GLU A 84 11.35 -16.08 1.76
N THR A 85 12.46 -15.38 2.03
CA THR A 85 13.27 -15.56 3.25
C THR A 85 12.96 -14.51 4.32
N THR A 86 12.18 -13.49 3.98
CA THR A 86 11.81 -12.38 4.87
C THR A 86 10.29 -12.36 5.10
N LEU A 87 9.54 -11.63 4.27
CA LEU A 87 8.11 -11.40 4.43
C LEU A 87 7.26 -12.67 4.32
N ALA A 88 7.65 -13.64 3.48
CA ALA A 88 6.90 -14.89 3.35
C ALA A 88 7.06 -15.83 4.55
N ARG A 89 8.12 -15.68 5.34
CA ARG A 89 8.46 -16.57 6.47
C ARG A 89 7.64 -16.29 7.71
N ALA A 90 7.39 -15.00 7.98
CA ALA A 90 6.67 -14.59 9.17
C ALA A 90 5.96 -13.25 8.95
N PRO A 91 4.81 -13.02 9.62
CA PRO A 91 4.17 -11.72 9.62
C PRO A 91 5.08 -10.61 10.14
N VAL A 92 4.91 -9.39 9.62
CA VAL A 92 5.51 -8.19 10.20
C VAL A 92 5.04 -8.05 11.66
N PRO A 93 5.93 -7.88 12.65
CA PRO A 93 5.55 -8.00 14.06
C PRO A 93 4.70 -6.83 14.58
N ASP A 94 4.70 -5.70 13.89
CA ASP A 94 3.96 -4.49 14.29
C ASP A 94 2.74 -4.27 13.39
N VAL A 95 1.77 -3.52 13.91
CA VAL A 95 0.57 -3.12 13.14
C VAL A 95 0.97 -2.27 11.92
N VAL A 96 0.63 -2.78 10.74
CA VAL A 96 0.91 -2.16 9.44
C VAL A 96 -0.29 -1.35 9.00
N ARG A 97 -0.09 -0.08 8.62
CA ARG A 97 -1.19 0.81 8.17
C ARG A 97 -1.06 1.22 6.71
N ALA A 98 0.15 1.17 6.16
CA ALA A 98 0.40 1.38 4.75
C ALA A 98 1.46 0.38 4.27
N VAL A 99 1.26 -0.15 3.07
CA VAL A 99 2.24 -0.99 2.37
C VAL A 99 2.44 -0.40 0.98
N PHE A 100 3.67 -0.32 0.53
CA PHE A 100 4.03 -0.01 -0.85
C PHE A 100 4.80 -1.19 -1.44
N ILE A 101 4.26 -1.80 -2.50
CA ILE A 101 4.83 -2.96 -3.20
C ILE A 101 5.30 -2.50 -4.57
N ASP A 102 6.59 -2.67 -4.84
CA ASP A 102 7.29 -2.27 -6.07
C ASP A 102 8.39 -3.30 -6.35
N CYS A 103 8.00 -4.48 -6.83
CA CYS A 103 8.89 -5.64 -6.97
C CYS A 103 8.78 -6.35 -8.31
N ASP A 104 8.10 -5.74 -9.28
CA ASP A 104 8.08 -6.10 -10.70
C ASP A 104 7.60 -7.53 -11.03
N GLY A 105 7.01 -8.25 -10.06
CA GLY A 105 6.64 -9.65 -10.26
C GLY A 105 5.56 -10.18 -9.33
N ALA A 106 4.76 -11.13 -9.87
CA ALA A 106 3.67 -11.77 -9.13
C ALA A 106 4.17 -12.63 -7.95
N LYS A 107 5.29 -13.35 -8.09
CA LYS A 107 5.89 -14.13 -6.98
C LYS A 107 6.23 -13.23 -5.79
N GLY A 108 7.00 -12.17 -6.03
CA GLY A 108 7.38 -11.20 -5.02
C GLY A 108 6.15 -10.52 -4.39
N THR A 109 5.18 -10.09 -5.22
CA THR A 109 3.93 -9.51 -4.73
C THR A 109 3.21 -10.48 -3.79
N ARG A 110 3.06 -11.75 -4.18
CA ARG A 110 2.42 -12.79 -3.36
C ARG A 110 3.12 -12.94 -2.02
N GLU A 111 4.45 -13.05 -2.02
CA GLU A 111 5.27 -13.22 -0.82
C GLU A 111 5.17 -12.03 0.14
N VAL A 112 5.14 -10.80 -0.40
CA VAL A 112 4.89 -9.60 0.39
C VAL A 112 3.53 -9.65 1.07
N LEU A 113 2.47 -10.03 0.34
CA LEU A 113 1.12 -10.16 0.89
C LEU A 113 1.06 -11.12 2.08
N LEU A 114 1.84 -12.21 2.07
CA LEU A 114 1.93 -13.16 3.19
C LEU A 114 2.42 -12.51 4.48
N GLY A 115 3.46 -11.67 4.38
CA GLY A 115 4.04 -11.01 5.55
C GLY A 115 3.20 -9.87 6.08
N VAL A 116 2.54 -9.10 5.20
CA VAL A 116 1.89 -7.84 5.60
C VAL A 116 0.43 -7.98 6.00
N ILE A 117 -0.36 -8.84 5.32
CA ILE A 117 -1.82 -8.92 5.55
C ILE A 117 -2.21 -9.40 6.96
N PRO A 118 -1.51 -10.36 7.60
CA PRO A 118 -1.83 -10.75 8.97
C PRO A 118 -1.76 -9.57 9.95
N SER A 119 -0.83 -8.64 9.71
CA SER A 119 -0.56 -7.48 10.57
C SER A 119 -1.17 -6.18 10.06
N LEU A 120 -1.89 -6.22 8.95
CA LEU A 120 -2.52 -5.04 8.36
C LEU A 120 -3.69 -4.57 9.22
N ALA A 121 -3.67 -3.31 9.60
CA ALA A 121 -4.74 -2.65 10.34
C ALA A 121 -6.05 -2.66 9.53
N ARG A 122 -7.20 -2.63 10.21
CA ARG A 122 -8.54 -2.59 9.56
C ARG A 122 -8.72 -1.41 8.58
N ASP A 123 -7.95 -0.35 8.78
CA ASP A 123 -7.93 0.85 7.94
C ASP A 123 -6.70 0.95 7.06
N GLY A 124 -5.92 -0.12 7.01
CA GLY A 124 -4.71 -0.22 6.25
C GLY A 124 -4.99 -0.22 4.75
N VAL A 125 -4.02 0.29 4.00
CA VAL A 125 -4.03 0.30 2.54
C VAL A 125 -2.74 -0.33 2.01
N ILE A 126 -2.88 -1.14 0.97
CA ILE A 126 -1.75 -1.63 0.20
C ILE A 126 -1.74 -0.86 -1.12
N PHE A 127 -0.59 -0.35 -1.51
CA PHE A 127 -0.33 0.24 -2.81
C PHE A 127 0.53 -0.72 -3.61
N SER A 128 0.09 -1.06 -4.83
CA SER A 128 0.89 -1.81 -5.80
C SER A 128 1.31 -0.86 -6.91
N GLN A 129 2.62 -0.64 -7.03
CA GLN A 129 3.24 0.16 -8.08
C GLN A 129 3.19 -0.55 -9.44
N ASP A 130 3.09 -1.88 -9.42
CA ASP A 130 3.25 -2.74 -10.59
C ASP A 130 1.94 -3.20 -11.22
N PHE A 131 0.83 -2.51 -10.94
CA PHE A 131 -0.50 -2.90 -11.43
C PHE A 131 -0.64 -2.83 -12.96
N HIS A 132 0.34 -2.27 -13.67
CA HIS A 132 0.41 -2.33 -15.12
C HIS A 132 0.90 -3.69 -15.63
N ILE A 133 1.70 -4.42 -14.85
CA ILE A 133 2.25 -5.74 -15.17
C ILE A 133 1.10 -6.78 -15.13
N PRO A 134 0.88 -7.55 -16.21
CA PRO A 134 -0.21 -8.53 -16.30
C PRO A 134 -0.23 -9.53 -15.15
N SER A 135 0.87 -10.22 -14.88
CA SER A 135 0.95 -11.25 -13.83
C SER A 135 0.63 -10.70 -12.44
N VAL A 136 1.12 -9.50 -12.11
CA VAL A 136 0.82 -8.82 -10.84
C VAL A 136 -0.66 -8.45 -10.75
N ARG A 137 -1.22 -7.92 -11.83
CA ARG A 137 -2.64 -7.55 -11.89
C ARG A 137 -3.54 -8.77 -11.73
N GLU A 138 -3.26 -9.84 -12.46
CA GLU A 138 -4.02 -11.08 -12.41
C GLU A 138 -3.95 -11.71 -11.02
N LEU A 139 -2.78 -11.76 -10.40
CA LEU A 139 -2.61 -12.19 -9.01
C LEU A 139 -3.52 -11.40 -8.06
N LEU A 140 -3.51 -10.07 -8.15
CA LEU A 140 -4.30 -9.21 -7.27
C LEU A 140 -5.80 -9.32 -7.54
N GLN A 141 -6.21 -9.62 -8.77
CA GLN A 141 -7.62 -9.78 -9.14
C GLN A 141 -8.16 -11.20 -8.92
N ASP A 142 -7.30 -12.21 -8.76
CA ASP A 142 -7.72 -13.58 -8.46
C ASP A 142 -8.21 -13.71 -7.01
N ALA A 143 -9.48 -14.10 -6.84
CA ALA A 143 -10.09 -14.36 -5.54
C ALA A 143 -9.30 -15.40 -4.71
N ARG A 144 -8.70 -16.40 -5.37
CA ARG A 144 -7.92 -17.47 -4.72
C ARG A 144 -6.67 -16.93 -4.01
N THR A 145 -6.11 -15.82 -4.48
CA THR A 145 -5.02 -15.12 -3.79
C THR A 145 -5.45 -14.67 -2.40
N TRP A 146 -6.72 -14.27 -2.24
CA TRP A 146 -7.24 -13.63 -1.04
C TRP A 146 -7.91 -14.59 -0.06
N GLU A 147 -8.45 -15.72 -0.54
CA GLU A 147 -9.12 -16.74 0.26
C GLU A 147 -8.32 -17.15 1.50
N ARG A 148 -7.01 -17.35 1.33
CA ARG A 148 -6.11 -17.77 2.41
C ARG A 148 -6.04 -16.80 3.59
N PHE A 149 -6.40 -15.53 3.40
CA PHE A 149 -6.37 -14.54 4.47
C PHE A 149 -7.69 -14.48 5.24
N GLY A 150 -8.76 -15.11 4.74
CA GLY A 150 -10.07 -15.10 5.39
C GLY A 150 -10.69 -13.70 5.54
N ARG A 151 -10.30 -12.75 4.67
CA ARG A 151 -10.74 -11.34 4.75
C ARG A 151 -11.68 -10.92 3.60
N GLY A 152 -12.04 -11.86 2.72
CA GLY A 152 -12.78 -11.57 1.49
C GLY A 152 -11.90 -11.01 0.38
N VAL A 153 -12.52 -10.72 -0.77
CA VAL A 153 -11.84 -10.12 -1.93
C VAL A 153 -11.73 -8.61 -1.70
N PRO A 154 -10.55 -7.99 -1.86
CA PRO A 154 -10.38 -6.57 -1.62
C PRO A 154 -11.01 -5.72 -2.73
N ARG A 155 -11.33 -4.47 -2.38
CA ARG A 155 -11.57 -3.44 -3.38
C ARG A 155 -10.22 -2.98 -3.93
N ILE A 156 -10.10 -2.99 -5.25
CA ILE A 156 -8.93 -2.47 -5.97
C ILE A 156 -9.34 -1.20 -6.74
N GLU A 157 -8.65 -0.10 -6.46
CA GLU A 157 -8.84 1.18 -7.12
C GLU A 157 -7.57 1.55 -7.88
N ARG A 158 -7.67 1.62 -9.20
CA ARG A 158 -6.58 2.07 -10.06
C ARG A 158 -6.40 3.58 -9.91
N LEU A 159 -5.22 4.01 -9.45
CA LEU A 159 -4.89 5.43 -9.23
C LEU A 159 -4.09 6.03 -10.40
N GLY A 160 -3.55 5.18 -11.28
CA GLY A 160 -2.83 5.59 -12.48
C GLY A 160 -2.59 4.43 -13.42
N ARG A 161 -1.64 4.58 -14.35
CA ARG A 161 -1.28 3.49 -15.27
C ARG A 161 -0.66 2.31 -14.51
N HIS A 162 0.27 2.59 -13.61
CA HIS A 162 1.04 1.60 -12.87
C HIS A 162 0.53 1.42 -11.44
N LEU A 163 0.05 2.49 -10.79
CA LEU A 163 -0.33 2.46 -9.37
C LEU A 163 -1.79 2.03 -9.14
N ALA A 164 -2.02 1.13 -8.17
CA ALA A 164 -3.33 0.81 -7.61
C ALA A 164 -3.34 0.75 -6.08
N ALA A 165 -4.47 1.10 -5.48
CA ALA A 165 -4.74 0.93 -4.06
C ALA A 165 -5.65 -0.28 -3.82
N VAL A 166 -5.24 -1.15 -2.89
CA VAL A 166 -5.94 -2.38 -2.50
C VAL A 166 -6.39 -2.23 -1.05
N ARG A 167 -7.70 -2.39 -0.81
CA ARG A 167 -8.32 -2.24 0.51
C ARG A 167 -9.14 -3.49 0.84
N LEU A 168 -8.75 -4.16 1.92
CA LEU A 168 -9.36 -5.43 2.35
C LEU A 168 -10.66 -5.24 3.12
N TRP A 169 -10.82 -4.11 3.79
CA TRP A 169 -12.05 -3.79 4.52
C TRP A 169 -12.75 -2.61 3.87
N GLU A 170 -14.07 -2.72 3.72
CA GLU A 170 -14.86 -1.53 3.52
C GLU A 170 -14.75 -0.65 4.76
N TYR A 171 -14.03 0.45 4.60
CA TYR A 171 -14.01 1.47 5.63
C TYR A 171 -15.39 2.12 5.69
N ALA A 172 -16.10 1.93 6.80
CA ALA A 172 -17.43 2.48 7.06
C ALA A 172 -17.46 4.02 7.19
N GLU A 173 -16.42 4.74 6.74
CA GLU A 173 -16.41 6.20 6.68
C GLU A 173 -17.44 6.76 5.70
N HIS A 174 -17.89 5.96 4.72
CA HIS A 174 -19.03 6.36 3.88
C HIS A 174 -20.32 6.56 4.69
N ARG A 175 -20.51 5.90 5.84
CA ARG A 175 -21.64 6.19 6.75
C ARG A 175 -21.40 7.47 7.54
N VAL A 176 -20.23 7.63 8.14
CA VAL A 176 -19.93 8.79 9.02
C VAL A 176 -19.94 10.11 8.24
N LEU A 177 -19.36 10.15 7.03
CA LEU A 177 -19.36 11.35 6.18
C LEU A 177 -20.75 11.64 5.59
N ARG A 178 -21.54 10.62 5.20
CA ARG A 178 -22.93 10.81 4.75
C ARG A 178 -23.83 11.29 5.89
N ASP A 179 -23.66 10.77 7.10
CA ASP A 179 -24.44 11.18 8.27
C ASP A 179 -24.08 12.61 8.70
N ARG A 180 -22.80 12.98 8.71
CA ARG A 180 -22.37 14.36 8.96
C ARG A 180 -22.95 15.34 7.93
N ARG A 181 -23.00 14.95 6.65
CA ARG A 181 -23.60 15.78 5.59
C ARG A 181 -25.12 15.92 5.78
N ARG A 182 -25.84 14.82 6.04
CA ARG A 182 -27.29 14.83 6.31
C ARG A 182 -27.66 15.66 7.55
N VAL A 183 -26.88 15.55 8.63
CA VAL A 183 -27.07 16.34 9.86
C VAL A 183 -26.86 17.83 9.58
N ARG A 184 -25.85 18.19 8.76
CA ARG A 184 -25.58 19.58 8.39
C ARG A 184 -26.68 20.17 7.48
N GLU A 185 -27.19 19.38 6.53
CA GLU A 185 -28.29 19.78 5.65
C GLU A 185 -29.61 19.96 6.40
N ARG A 186 -29.93 19.07 7.37
CA ARG A 186 -31.11 19.24 8.26
C ARG A 186 -31.03 20.52 9.09
N ARG A 187 -29.88 20.78 9.74
CA ARG A 187 -29.68 22.01 10.53
C ARG A 187 -29.80 23.28 9.70
N MET A 188 -29.37 23.26 8.43
CA MET A 188 -29.54 24.41 7.52
C MET A 188 -31.00 24.58 7.06
N GLY A 189 -31.72 23.49 6.82
CA GLY A 189 -33.15 23.53 6.51
C GLY A 189 -34.00 24.09 7.65
N GLU A 190 -33.72 23.67 8.89
CA GLU A 190 -34.41 24.14 10.10
C GLU A 190 -34.20 25.63 10.35
N ARG A 191 -32.96 26.14 10.18
CA ARG A 191 -32.67 27.58 10.29
C ARG A 191 -33.43 28.41 9.24
N ARG A 192 -33.42 27.97 7.98
CA ARG A 192 -34.16 28.64 6.90
C ARG A 192 -35.68 28.62 7.14
N GLY A 193 -36.21 27.55 7.72
CA GLY A 193 -37.62 27.44 8.11
C GLY A 193 -37.99 28.36 9.29
N ALA A 194 -37.10 28.50 10.27
CA ALA A 194 -37.28 29.40 11.41
C ALA A 194 -37.29 30.87 10.97
N ASP A 195 -36.33 31.29 10.13
CA ASP A 195 -36.26 32.67 9.62
C ASP A 195 -37.51 33.07 8.82
N ARG A 196 -38.05 32.15 8.00
CA ARG A 196 -39.29 32.39 7.25
C ARG A 196 -40.52 32.55 8.16
N ARG A 197 -40.60 31.80 9.27
CA ARG A 197 -41.71 31.92 10.24
C ARG A 197 -41.64 33.21 11.06
N VAL A 198 -40.42 33.71 11.33
CA VAL A 198 -40.23 35.00 12.01
C VAL A 198 -40.59 36.16 11.09
N ALA A 199 -40.23 36.09 9.81
CA ALA A 199 -40.61 37.10 8.81
C ALA A 199 -42.13 37.17 8.60
N ALA A 200 -42.81 36.03 8.55
CA ALA A 200 -44.27 35.95 8.35
C ALA A 200 -45.11 36.41 9.58
N ARG A 201 -44.49 36.56 10.76
CA ARG A 201 -45.17 37.09 11.97
C ARG A 201 -44.97 38.61 12.17
N ARG A 202 -44.18 39.25 11.30
CA ARG A 202 -43.88 40.69 11.34
C ARG A 202 -44.53 41.48 10.19
N ALA A 203 -45.32 40.79 9.35
CA ALA A 203 -46.21 41.37 8.35
C ALA A 203 -47.65 41.23 8.84
#